data_AF-A0A521NS53-F1
#
_entry.id   AF-A0A521NS53-F1
#
_cell.length_a   1.000
_cell.length_b   1.000
_cell.length_c   1.000
_cell.angle_alpha   90.00
_cell.angle_beta   90.00
_cell.angle_gamma   90.00
#
_symmetry.space_group_name_H-M   'P 1'
#
loop_
_entity.id
_entity.type
_entity.pdbx_description
1 polymer ?
#
loop_
_entity_poly.entity_id
_entity_poly.type
_entity_poly.pdbx_seq_one_letter_code
_entity_poly.pdbx_strand_id
1 'polypeptide(L)'
;MKKLLCSLFVLVTCQLAQAQITETMKLVDSTTPFKPINGAITRGSLIKTSNFHYYEINDKVNQKFNNGQPQLLVYQDGKKFKIKIEGIEKLLTCNKVQEVIESNIDGDFKGWDGSTSFKLVNQQIWKQDNPTSTVFANMYRPAVLIYLSSEGYKLKIEGLNEDPILVKKVQ
;
A
#
# COMPACT_ATOMS: atom_id res chain seq x y z
N MET A 1 -50.43 -53.37 5.52
CA MET A 1 -51.16 -52.28 6.22
C MET A 1 -50.09 -51.31 6.73
N LYS A 2 -49.80 -50.18 6.04
CA LYS A 2 -50.38 -48.83 6.29
C LYS A 2 -50.33 -48.50 7.81
N LYS A 3 -49.64 -47.48 8.35
CA LYS A 3 -49.09 -46.20 7.82
C LYS A 3 -48.05 -45.56 8.78
N LEU A 4 -47.27 -44.62 8.20
CA LEU A 4 -46.81 -43.32 8.73
C LEU A 4 -45.88 -43.25 9.96
N LEU A 5 -44.68 -42.67 9.78
CA LEU A 5 -44.44 -41.30 10.25
C LEU A 5 -43.30 -40.60 9.47
N CYS A 6 -43.53 -39.33 9.17
CA CYS A 6 -42.71 -38.41 8.40
C CYS A 6 -41.35 -38.09 9.05
N SER A 7 -40.32 -37.88 8.23
CA SER A 7 -39.21 -36.99 8.57
C SER A 7 -38.67 -36.36 7.29
N LEU A 8 -39.09 -35.12 7.09
CA LEU A 8 -38.67 -34.22 6.03
C LEU A 8 -37.38 -33.53 6.49
N PHE A 9 -36.22 -33.99 6.04
CA PHE A 9 -34.96 -33.24 6.23
C PHE A 9 -34.68 -32.45 4.95
N VAL A 10 -35.20 -31.23 4.88
CA VAL A 10 -34.71 -30.21 3.97
C VAL A 10 -33.38 -29.71 4.55
N LEU A 11 -32.27 -30.29 4.11
CA LEU A 11 -30.96 -29.69 4.33
C LEU A 11 -30.80 -28.53 3.37
N VAL A 12 -31.25 -27.35 3.80
CA VAL A 12 -30.79 -26.07 3.26
C VAL A 12 -29.31 -25.99 3.62
N THR A 13 -28.44 -26.42 2.72
CA THR A 13 -27.02 -26.10 2.81
C THR A 13 -26.89 -24.62 2.51
N CYS A 14 -26.95 -23.81 3.56
CA CYS A 14 -26.57 -22.42 3.54
C CYS A 14 -25.10 -22.38 3.10
N GLN A 15 -24.86 -22.10 1.82
CA GLN A 15 -23.52 -21.78 1.35
C GLN A 15 -23.14 -20.45 2.00
N LEU A 16 -22.47 -20.54 3.15
CA LEU A 16 -21.67 -19.43 3.64
C LEU A 16 -20.61 -19.21 2.57
N ALA A 17 -20.76 -18.12 1.81
CA ALA A 17 -19.73 -17.59 0.94
C ALA A 17 -18.56 -17.14 1.80
N GLN A 18 -17.77 -18.10 2.28
CA GLN A 18 -16.41 -17.85 2.68
C GLN A 18 -15.72 -17.37 1.41
N ALA A 19 -15.17 -16.15 1.43
CA ALA A 19 -14.31 -15.67 0.36
C ALA A 19 -13.10 -16.61 0.30
N GLN A 20 -13.22 -17.66 -0.49
CA GLN A 20 -12.19 -18.67 -0.68
C GLN A 20 -11.01 -17.94 -1.31
N ILE A 21 -9.86 -18.01 -0.62
CA ILE A 21 -8.57 -17.85 -1.29
C ILE A 21 -8.61 -18.91 -2.39
N THR A 22 -8.78 -18.48 -3.64
CA THR A 22 -8.94 -19.39 -4.77
C THR A 22 -7.68 -20.26 -4.82
N GLU A 23 -7.80 -21.56 -5.12
CA GLU A 23 -6.70 -22.55 -5.07
C GLU A 23 -5.45 -22.17 -5.89
N THR A 24 -5.54 -21.12 -6.70
CA THR A 24 -4.47 -20.53 -7.52
C THR A 24 -3.61 -19.48 -6.80
N MET A 25 -4.01 -18.99 -5.62
CA MET A 25 -3.31 -17.90 -4.94
C MET A 25 -2.12 -18.41 -4.14
N LYS A 26 -0.91 -18.01 -4.55
CA LYS A 26 0.34 -18.35 -3.85
C LYS A 26 0.67 -17.28 -2.82
N LEU A 27 0.94 -17.66 -1.57
CA LEU A 27 1.53 -16.76 -0.59
C LEU A 27 2.95 -16.40 -1.03
N VAL A 28 3.23 -15.10 -1.21
CA VAL A 28 4.53 -14.60 -1.71
C VAL A 28 5.24 -13.68 -0.73
N ASP A 29 4.53 -13.18 0.28
CA ASP A 29 5.08 -12.33 1.33
C ASP A 29 4.19 -12.46 2.59
N SER A 30 4.77 -12.47 3.79
CA SER A 30 4.00 -12.66 5.03
C SER A 30 4.72 -12.08 6.23
N THR A 31 4.22 -10.99 6.82
CA THR A 31 5.01 -10.26 7.83
C THR A 31 4.16 -9.40 8.77
N THR A 32 4.76 -8.98 9.90
CA THR A 32 4.37 -7.73 10.58
C THR A 32 4.87 -6.54 9.73
N PRO A 33 4.12 -5.43 9.66
CA PRO A 33 4.56 -4.23 8.96
C PRO A 33 5.84 -3.69 9.62
N PHE A 34 6.86 -3.35 8.82
CA PHE A 34 8.13 -2.83 9.33
C PHE A 34 7.95 -1.50 10.08
N LYS A 35 7.01 -0.67 9.62
CA LYS A 35 6.59 0.56 10.29
C LYS A 35 5.14 0.41 10.77
N PRO A 36 4.77 0.96 11.93
CA PRO A 36 3.39 0.92 12.36
C PRO A 36 2.46 1.51 11.30
N ILE A 37 1.36 0.82 10.98
CA ILE A 37 0.33 1.36 10.09
C ILE A 37 -0.57 2.26 10.94
N ASN A 38 -0.11 3.48 11.18
CA ASN A 38 -0.86 4.49 11.92
C ASN A 38 -1.64 5.36 10.93
N GLY A 39 -2.96 5.34 11.01
CA GLY A 39 -3.83 6.18 10.17
C GLY A 39 -4.81 5.40 9.31
N ALA A 40 -5.40 6.10 8.34
CA ALA A 40 -6.33 5.50 7.38
C ALA A 40 -5.54 4.84 6.24
N ILE A 41 -5.81 3.56 5.96
CA ILE A 41 -5.38 2.97 4.70
C ILE A 41 -6.35 3.43 3.62
N THR A 42 -5.82 4.17 2.64
CA THR A 42 -6.56 4.67 1.47
C THR A 42 -5.93 4.15 0.17
N ARG A 43 -6.60 4.36 -0.96
CA ARG A 43 -6.01 4.11 -2.28
C ARG A 43 -4.73 4.95 -2.43
N GLY A 44 -3.65 4.33 -2.89
CA GLY A 44 -2.31 4.94 -2.98
C GLY A 44 -1.45 4.76 -1.72
N SER A 45 -1.99 4.19 -0.64
CA SER A 45 -1.20 3.85 0.54
C SER A 45 -0.11 2.83 0.20
N LEU A 46 1.12 3.09 0.64
CA LEU A 46 2.28 2.22 0.44
C LEU A 46 2.52 1.40 1.71
N ILE A 47 2.58 0.08 1.56
CA ILE A 47 2.82 -0.86 2.65
C ILE A 47 4.17 -1.53 2.41
N LYS A 48 5.04 -1.47 3.43
CA LYS A 48 6.33 -2.17 3.45
C LYS A 48 6.20 -3.47 4.24
N THR A 49 6.58 -4.59 3.62
CA THR A 49 6.68 -5.89 4.30
C THR A 49 8.05 -6.05 4.98
N SER A 50 8.19 -7.00 5.91
CA SER A 50 9.50 -7.33 6.52
C SER A 50 10.50 -7.93 5.55
N ASN A 51 10.07 -8.37 4.37
CA ASN A 51 10.95 -8.75 3.26
C ASN A 51 11.41 -7.56 2.43
N PHE A 52 11.20 -6.33 2.92
CA PHE A 52 11.60 -5.06 2.29
C PHE A 52 10.94 -4.80 0.93
N HIS A 53 9.85 -5.50 0.62
CA HIS A 53 9.03 -5.17 -0.55
C HIS A 53 7.99 -4.11 -0.22
N TYR A 54 7.66 -3.31 -1.23
CA TYR A 54 6.60 -2.32 -1.16
C TYR A 54 5.41 -2.73 -2.00
N TYR A 55 4.21 -2.47 -1.48
CA TYR A 55 2.96 -2.68 -2.19
C TYR A 55 2.08 -1.44 -2.10
N GLU A 56 1.55 -1.00 -3.23
CA GLU A 56 0.61 0.13 -3.32
C GLU A 56 -0.84 -0.40 -3.32
N ILE A 57 -1.67 0.10 -2.41
CA ILE A 57 -3.09 -0.27 -2.30
C ILE A 57 -3.91 0.40 -3.41
N ASN A 58 -4.63 -0.39 -4.20
CA ASN A 58 -5.47 0.11 -5.29
C ASN A 58 -6.94 0.29 -4.91
N ASP A 59 -7.36 -0.38 -3.84
CA ASP A 59 -8.76 -0.36 -3.40
C ASP A 59 -9.07 0.88 -2.58
N LYS A 60 -10.31 1.38 -2.70
CA LYS A 60 -10.84 2.37 -1.77
C LYS A 60 -11.12 1.67 -0.44
N VAL A 61 -10.33 2.02 0.56
CA VAL A 61 -10.49 1.65 1.96
C VAL A 61 -10.50 2.97 2.74
N ASN A 62 -11.33 3.06 3.77
CA ASN A 62 -11.32 4.18 4.69
C ASN A 62 -11.51 3.63 6.11
N GLN A 63 -10.54 2.82 6.50
CA GLN A 63 -10.51 2.19 7.82
C GLN A 63 -9.28 2.68 8.55
N LYS A 64 -9.49 3.10 9.79
CA LYS A 64 -8.43 3.51 10.70
C LYS A 64 -7.95 2.29 11.48
N PHE A 65 -6.64 2.16 11.60
CA PHE A 65 -6.02 1.13 12.42
C PHE A 65 -5.68 1.69 13.78
N ASN A 66 -6.17 1.01 14.83
CA ASN A 66 -5.79 1.29 16.22
C ASN A 66 -4.76 0.28 16.73
N ASN A 67 -4.61 -0.88 16.06
CA ASN A 67 -3.50 -1.79 16.26
C ASN A 67 -2.33 -1.32 15.39
N GLY A 68 -1.22 -0.91 16.02
CA GLY A 68 -0.07 -0.37 15.30
C GLY A 68 0.61 -1.37 14.37
N GLN A 69 0.49 -2.68 14.60
CA GLN A 69 1.21 -3.71 13.83
C GLN A 69 0.30 -4.88 13.44
N PRO A 70 -0.69 -4.68 12.55
CA PRO A 70 -1.54 -5.77 12.08
C PRO A 70 -0.74 -6.79 11.28
N GLN A 71 -1.04 -8.08 11.36
CA GLN A 71 -0.42 -9.07 10.46
C GLN A 71 -0.82 -8.82 8.99
N LEU A 72 0.15 -9.00 8.08
CA LEU A 72 -0.01 -8.82 6.65
C LEU A 72 0.37 -10.09 5.90
N LEU A 73 -0.48 -10.50 4.95
CA LEU A 73 -0.20 -11.61 4.05
C LEU A 73 -0.41 -11.15 2.61
N VAL A 74 0.61 -11.26 1.76
CA VAL A 74 0.51 -10.93 0.34
C VAL A 74 0.44 -12.20 -0.48
N TYR A 75 -0.59 -12.28 -1.30
CA TYR A 75 -0.84 -13.35 -2.22
C TYR A 75 -0.63 -12.88 -3.66
N GLN A 76 -0.06 -13.74 -4.48
CA GLN A 76 0.04 -13.54 -5.92
C GLN A 76 -1.02 -14.39 -6.62
N ASP A 77 -1.76 -13.75 -7.52
CA ASP A 77 -2.77 -14.36 -8.39
C ASP A 77 -2.43 -14.00 -9.85
N GLY A 78 -1.65 -14.87 -10.49
CA GLY A 78 -1.05 -14.58 -11.79
C GLY A 78 -0.11 -13.36 -11.74
N LYS A 79 -0.49 -12.28 -12.45
CA LYS A 79 0.25 -11.00 -12.46
C LYS A 79 -0.25 -10.00 -11.41
N LYS A 80 -1.33 -10.32 -10.69
CA LYS A 80 -1.95 -9.44 -9.70
C LYS A 80 -1.48 -9.81 -8.31
N PHE A 81 -1.46 -8.84 -7.41
CA PHE A 81 -1.22 -9.07 -5.99
C PHE A 81 -2.46 -8.70 -5.19
N LYS A 82 -2.70 -9.46 -4.12
CA LYS A 82 -3.70 -9.14 -3.11
C LYS A 82 -3.06 -9.19 -1.73
N ILE A 83 -3.46 -8.29 -0.85
CA ILE A 83 -2.99 -8.25 0.53
C ILE A 83 -4.15 -8.47 1.49
N LYS A 84 -3.97 -9.40 2.42
CA LYS A 84 -4.79 -9.55 3.62
C LYS A 84 -4.15 -8.75 4.73
N ILE A 85 -4.94 -7.92 5.38
CA ILE A 85 -4.52 -7.13 6.54
C ILE A 85 -5.39 -7.57 7.71
N GLU A 86 -4.78 -7.92 8.83
CA GLU A 86 -5.52 -8.22 10.05
C GLU A 86 -6.44 -7.05 10.43
N GLY A 87 -7.72 -7.34 10.67
CA GLY A 87 -8.75 -6.32 10.92
C GLY A 87 -9.47 -5.79 9.67
N ILE A 88 -9.05 -6.18 8.46
CA ILE A 88 -9.81 -5.99 7.22
C ILE A 88 -10.35 -7.33 6.76
N GLU A 89 -11.67 -7.45 6.67
CA GLU A 89 -12.35 -8.70 6.30
C GLU A 89 -12.04 -9.13 4.85
N LYS A 90 -11.91 -8.16 3.94
CA LYS A 90 -11.66 -8.42 2.52
C LYS A 90 -10.16 -8.40 2.17
N LEU A 91 -9.79 -9.19 1.16
CA LEU A 91 -8.51 -9.03 0.47
C LEU A 91 -8.50 -7.72 -0.31
N LEU A 92 -7.41 -6.97 -0.22
CA LEU A 92 -7.21 -5.73 -0.96
C LEU A 92 -6.36 -5.98 -2.20
N THR A 93 -6.73 -5.39 -3.32
CA THR A 93 -5.89 -5.39 -4.53
C THR A 93 -4.71 -4.46 -4.34
N CYS A 94 -3.51 -4.93 -4.65
CA CYS A 94 -2.29 -4.12 -4.60
C CYS A 94 -1.37 -4.39 -5.79
N ASN A 95 -0.43 -3.47 -6.02
CA ASN A 95 0.66 -3.66 -6.97
C ASN A 95 1.97 -3.76 -6.20
N LYS A 96 2.82 -4.71 -6.56
CA LYS A 96 4.20 -4.72 -6.09
C LYS A 96 4.95 -3.56 -6.72
N VAL A 97 5.50 -2.71 -5.88
CA VAL A 97 6.26 -1.52 -6.28
C VAL A 97 7.69 -1.92 -6.60
N GLN A 98 8.26 -1.31 -7.64
CA GLN A 98 9.59 -1.62 -8.16
C GLN A 98 10.52 -0.41 -8.04
N GLU A 99 11.82 -0.67 -8.11
CA GLU A 99 12.88 0.36 -8.09
C GLU A 99 12.73 1.36 -6.94
N VAL A 100 12.53 0.81 -5.74
CA VAL A 100 12.29 1.61 -4.55
C VAL A 100 13.59 2.17 -4.00
N ILE A 101 13.59 3.47 -3.70
CA ILE A 101 14.67 4.21 -3.07
C ILE A 101 14.12 4.80 -1.78
N GLU A 102 14.68 4.35 -0.65
CA GLU A 102 14.46 4.93 0.67
C GLU A 102 15.62 5.86 1.00
N SER A 103 15.31 7.10 1.40
CA SER A 103 16.33 8.08 1.77
C SER A 103 15.71 9.19 2.62
N ASN A 104 16.47 10.25 2.85
CA ASN A 104 15.99 11.50 3.42
C ASN A 104 16.36 12.65 2.49
N ILE A 105 15.57 13.72 2.50
CA ILE A 105 16.00 14.99 1.91
C ILE A 105 17.26 15.47 2.66
N ASP A 106 18.23 15.98 1.93
CA ASP A 106 19.45 16.56 2.49
C ASP A 106 19.18 18.00 2.95
N GLY A 107 18.88 18.15 4.25
CA GLY A 107 18.71 19.45 4.91
C GLY A 107 17.25 19.87 5.06
N ASP A 108 17.01 21.18 4.97
CA ASP A 108 15.68 21.76 5.14
C ASP A 108 14.78 21.49 3.93
N PHE A 109 13.54 21.09 4.20
CA PHE A 109 12.48 20.95 3.23
C PHE A 109 11.36 21.96 3.53
N LYS A 110 11.08 22.84 2.55
CA LYS A 110 10.10 23.92 2.68
C LYS A 110 8.83 23.74 1.85
N GLY A 111 8.67 22.58 1.19
CA GLY A 111 7.59 22.34 0.26
C GLY A 111 8.07 22.24 -1.20
N TRP A 112 7.14 22.38 -2.15
CA TRP A 112 7.43 22.39 -3.58
C TRP A 112 6.46 23.28 -4.37
N ASP A 113 6.86 23.66 -5.58
CA ASP A 113 6.17 24.67 -6.39
C ASP A 113 5.96 24.30 -7.88
N GLY A 114 6.27 23.06 -8.26
CA GLY A 114 6.22 22.59 -9.65
C GLY A 114 7.58 22.58 -10.35
N SER A 115 8.60 23.23 -9.77
CA SER A 115 9.97 23.30 -10.32
C SER A 115 11.04 22.78 -9.35
N THR A 116 10.61 22.32 -8.18
CA THR A 116 11.48 22.00 -7.05
C THR A 116 12.38 20.80 -7.33
N SER A 117 13.63 20.91 -6.84
CA SER A 117 14.63 19.83 -6.88
C SER A 117 14.87 19.29 -5.48
N PHE A 118 14.88 17.98 -5.36
CA PHE A 118 15.07 17.22 -4.13
C PHE A 118 16.46 16.61 -4.14
N LYS A 119 17.36 17.19 -3.34
CA LYS A 119 18.66 16.58 -3.05
C LYS A 119 18.48 15.61 -1.89
N LEU A 120 18.98 14.39 -2.04
CA LEU A 120 18.88 13.34 -1.05
C LEU A 120 20.21 13.13 -0.32
N VAL A 121 20.17 12.57 0.89
CA VAL A 121 21.39 12.27 1.67
C VAL A 121 22.30 11.24 1.00
N ASN A 122 21.75 10.40 0.14
CA ASN A 122 22.49 9.46 -0.71
C ASN A 122 23.06 10.11 -1.98
N GLN A 123 23.10 11.45 -2.03
CA GLN A 123 23.63 12.28 -3.11
C GLN A 123 22.84 12.27 -4.43
N GLN A 124 21.74 11.53 -4.53
CA GLN A 124 20.88 11.60 -5.71
C GLN A 124 20.12 12.93 -5.77
N ILE A 125 19.86 13.38 -6.99
CA ILE A 125 19.07 14.60 -7.26
C ILE A 125 17.88 14.25 -8.14
N TRP A 126 16.70 14.60 -7.66
CA TRP A 126 15.42 14.39 -8.34
C TRP A 126 14.74 15.74 -8.56
N LYS A 127 14.00 15.91 -9.65
CA LYS A 127 13.25 17.15 -9.93
C LYS A 127 11.81 16.83 -10.28
N GLN A 128 10.87 17.71 -9.91
CA GLN A 128 9.48 17.59 -10.34
C GLN A 128 9.39 17.45 -11.86
N ASP A 129 8.61 16.46 -12.30
CA ASP A 129 8.47 16.16 -13.72
C ASP A 129 7.29 16.90 -14.38
N ASN A 130 6.32 17.36 -13.57
CA ASN A 130 5.16 18.13 -14.03
C ASN A 130 4.78 19.18 -12.97
N PRO A 131 4.24 20.36 -13.34
CA PRO A 131 3.71 21.31 -12.36
C PRO A 131 2.50 20.70 -11.65
N THR A 132 2.64 20.47 -10.34
CA THR A 132 1.55 20.03 -9.46
C THR A 132 1.13 21.17 -8.54
N SER A 133 0.19 20.93 -7.61
CA SER A 133 -0.14 21.87 -6.54
C SER A 133 1.11 22.30 -5.77
N THR A 134 1.18 23.59 -5.44
CA THR A 134 2.19 24.13 -4.51
C THR A 134 1.89 23.66 -3.10
N VAL A 135 2.92 23.21 -2.40
CA VAL A 135 2.84 22.80 -1.00
C VAL A 135 3.86 23.59 -0.21
N PHE A 136 3.47 24.00 0.99
CA PHE A 136 4.35 24.64 1.96
C PHE A 136 4.55 23.70 3.15
N ALA A 137 5.79 23.56 3.59
CA ALA A 137 6.16 22.73 4.73
C ALA A 137 7.32 23.37 5.49
N ASN A 138 7.62 22.82 6.66
CA ASN A 138 8.84 23.17 7.38
C ASN A 138 9.34 21.92 8.12
N MET A 139 10.21 21.15 7.47
CA MET A 139 10.73 19.90 8.00
C MET A 139 12.23 19.82 7.77
N TYR A 140 12.97 19.26 8.74
CA TYR A 140 14.40 19.00 8.60
C TYR A 140 14.64 17.53 8.29
N ARG A 141 15.30 17.26 7.16
CA ARG A 141 15.65 15.92 6.66
C ARG A 141 14.49 14.91 6.67
N PRO A 142 13.29 15.27 6.16
CA PRO A 142 12.17 14.32 6.12
C PRO A 142 12.53 13.07 5.32
N ALA A 143 12.03 11.92 5.77
CA ALA A 143 12.17 10.67 5.05
C ALA A 143 11.36 10.71 3.74
N VAL A 144 11.93 10.12 2.70
CA VAL A 144 11.31 10.06 1.38
C VAL A 144 11.38 8.65 0.82
N LEU A 145 10.37 8.34 0.03
CA LEU A 145 10.27 7.12 -0.75
C LEU A 145 10.11 7.53 -2.21
N ILE A 146 11.06 7.10 -3.06
CA ILE A 146 10.96 7.23 -4.50
C ILE A 146 10.77 5.85 -5.10
N TYR A 147 9.86 5.72 -6.05
CA TYR A 147 9.55 4.42 -6.65
C TYR A 147 9.00 4.54 -8.06
N LEU A 148 9.21 3.51 -8.87
CA LEU A 148 8.69 3.46 -10.23
C LEU A 148 7.19 3.10 -10.21
N SER A 149 6.41 3.89 -10.94
CA SER A 149 4.99 3.65 -11.24
C SER A 149 4.76 3.58 -12.75
N SER A 150 3.53 3.28 -13.19
CA SER A 150 3.17 3.31 -14.60
C SER A 150 3.27 4.69 -15.24
N GLU A 151 3.27 5.76 -14.45
CA GLU A 151 3.33 7.15 -14.89
C GLU A 151 4.76 7.72 -14.86
N GLY A 152 5.74 6.94 -14.38
CA GLY A 152 7.10 7.41 -14.07
C GLY A 152 7.43 7.28 -12.60
N TYR A 153 8.54 7.88 -12.15
CA TYR A 153 8.91 7.82 -10.75
C TYR A 153 8.03 8.75 -9.91
N LYS A 154 7.54 8.23 -8.79
CA LYS A 154 6.79 9.00 -7.79
C LYS A 154 7.66 9.22 -6.56
N LEU A 155 7.53 10.39 -5.94
CA LEU A 155 8.17 10.75 -4.69
C LEU A 155 7.08 11.00 -3.63
N LYS A 156 7.17 10.27 -2.52
CA LYS A 156 6.34 10.48 -1.31
C LYS A 156 7.23 10.93 -0.17
N ILE A 157 6.81 12.01 0.51
CA ILE A 157 7.49 12.52 1.71
C ILE A 157 6.68 12.11 2.95
N GLU A 158 7.36 11.49 3.91
CA GLU A 158 6.75 11.12 5.20
C GLU A 158 6.42 12.38 6.01
N GLY A 159 5.26 12.38 6.67
CA GLY A 159 4.77 13.53 7.44
C GLY A 159 3.98 14.57 6.62
N LEU A 160 3.94 14.44 5.29
CA LEU A 160 3.05 15.25 4.44
C LEU A 160 1.78 14.49 4.09
N ASN A 161 0.64 15.14 4.33
CA ASN A 161 -0.67 14.65 3.93
C ASN A 161 -0.99 15.01 2.46
N GLU A 162 -0.03 14.78 1.57
CA GLU A 162 -0.10 15.10 0.15
C GLU A 162 0.13 13.84 -0.68
N ASP A 163 -0.51 13.73 -1.84
CA ASP A 163 -0.31 12.59 -2.73
C ASP A 163 1.14 12.53 -3.27
N PRO A 164 1.67 11.34 -3.60
CA PRO A 164 2.98 11.23 -4.25
C PRO A 164 3.03 12.02 -5.57
N ILE A 165 4.12 12.76 -5.78
CA ILE A 165 4.31 13.60 -6.99
C ILE A 165 5.26 12.94 -7.98
N LEU A 166 5.08 13.23 -9.28
CA LEU A 166 5.98 12.74 -10.32
C LEU A 166 7.32 13.49 -10.27
N VAL A 167 8.40 12.71 -10.34
CA VAL A 167 9.77 13.21 -10.36
C VAL A 167 10.58 12.48 -11.43
N LYS A 168 11.63 13.15 -11.90
CA LYS A 168 12.66 12.56 -12.76
C LYS A 168 14.03 12.68 -12.11
N LYS A 169 14.85 11.65 -12.32
CA LYS A 169 16.24 11.66 -11.86
C LYS A 169 17.04 12.65 -12.71
N VAL A 170 17.82 13.49 -12.04
CA VAL A 170 18.73 14.45 -12.68
C VAL A 170 20.18 13.99 -12.54
N GLN A 171 20.55 13.42 -11.39
CA GLN A 171 21.89 12.93 -11.08
C GLN A 171 21.84 11.76 -10.09
#